data_AF-A0A1B7WDB1-F1
#
_entry.id   AF-A0A1B7WDB1-F1
#
_cell.length_a   1.000
_cell.length_b   1.000
_cell.length_c   1.000
_cell.angle_alpha   90.00
_cell.angle_beta   90.00
_cell.angle_gamma   90.00
#
_symmetry.space_group_name_H-M   'P 1'
#
loop_
_entity.id
_entity.type
_entity.pdbx_description
1 polymer ?
#
loop_
_entity_poly.entity_id
_entity_poly.type
_entity_poly.pdbx_seq_one_letter_code
_entity_poly.pdbx_strand_id
1 'polypeptide(L)'
;MPANSWPENNTDHGNSDPLDLILPDLSENKESEYLQPKRFKVRRGKAALVLTIVWSGTITLHLVSWGSILILGLTTILGIHALGIIFTKPRDYSPKIQADLPFVSVLVAAKNEEAVIGRLVRNLCNLEYGNGEYEVWIIDDNSTDNTPQLLAEL
;
A
#
# COMPACT_ATOMS: atom_id res chain seq x y z
N MET A 1 -31.44 14.33 25.34
CA MET A 1 -30.08 13.77 25.56
C MET A 1 -29.07 14.84 25.15
N PRO A 2 -27.99 15.03 25.92
CA PRO A 2 -27.37 16.34 26.16
C PRO A 2 -26.28 16.74 25.14
N ALA A 3 -26.00 18.04 25.09
CA ALA A 3 -24.89 18.67 24.41
C ALA A 3 -23.57 18.46 25.18
N ASN A 4 -22.48 18.27 24.45
CA ASN A 4 -21.16 17.98 25.00
C ASN A 4 -20.46 19.30 25.32
N SER A 5 -20.23 19.58 26.60
CA SER A 5 -19.42 20.69 27.10
C SER A 5 -18.07 20.17 27.59
N TRP A 6 -16.97 20.74 27.12
CA TRP A 6 -15.67 20.65 27.79
C TRP A 6 -15.01 22.04 27.84
N PRO A 7 -14.67 22.54 29.04
CA PRO A 7 -13.72 23.64 29.22
C PRO A 7 -12.37 23.08 29.66
N GLU A 8 -11.29 23.36 28.92
CA GLU A 8 -9.92 23.10 29.36
C GLU A 8 -9.19 24.44 29.45
N ASN A 9 -9.23 25.01 30.65
CA ASN A 9 -8.37 26.08 31.10
C ASN A 9 -7.12 25.43 31.73
N ASN A 10 -5.94 25.63 31.15
CA ASN A 10 -4.68 25.37 31.85
C ASN A 10 -3.73 26.54 31.59
N THR A 11 -3.70 27.43 32.57
CA THR A 11 -2.62 28.37 32.86
C THR A 11 -1.41 27.59 33.36
N ASP A 12 -0.28 27.65 32.66
CA ASP A 12 1.02 27.28 33.21
C ASP A 12 1.95 28.50 33.18
N HIS A 13 2.09 29.12 34.35
CA HIS A 13 3.19 30.03 34.66
C HIS A 13 4.39 29.19 35.10
N GLY A 14 5.48 29.21 34.34
CA GLY A 14 6.67 28.42 34.66
C GLY A 14 7.92 28.90 33.94
N ASN A 15 8.43 30.04 34.40
CA ASN A 15 9.84 30.45 34.42
C ASN A 15 10.86 29.46 33.81
N SER A 16 11.49 29.81 32.69
CA SER A 16 12.63 29.08 32.13
C SER A 16 13.73 30.01 31.65
N ASP A 17 14.56 30.47 32.59
CA ASP A 17 15.94 30.90 32.30
C ASP A 17 16.93 29.91 32.95
N PRO A 18 17.43 28.90 32.20
CA PRO A 18 18.56 28.08 32.63
C PRO A 18 19.87 28.41 31.88
N LEU A 19 19.93 29.54 31.15
CA LEU A 19 21.06 29.86 30.25
C LEU A 19 22.07 30.87 30.81
N ASP A 20 21.79 31.52 31.94
CA ASP A 20 22.67 32.57 32.51
C ASP A 20 23.71 32.07 33.53
N LEU A 21 23.72 30.77 33.86
CA LEU A 21 24.64 30.19 34.86
C LEU A 21 25.87 29.47 34.27
N ILE A 22 25.99 29.37 32.94
CA ILE A 22 27.01 28.53 32.28
C ILE A 22 28.19 29.34 31.70
N LEU A 23 28.11 30.68 31.68
CA LEU A 23 29.11 31.55 31.05
C LEU A 23 29.95 32.42 32.01
N PRO A 24 30.69 31.88 33.01
CA PRO A 24 31.77 32.66 33.64
C PRO A 24 33.19 32.23 33.29
N ASP A 25 33.45 31.06 32.68
CA ASP A 25 34.81 30.45 32.75
C ASP A 25 35.47 30.06 31.41
N LEU A 26 35.03 30.62 30.28
CA LEU A 26 35.75 30.50 29.00
C LEU A 26 36.93 31.49 28.87
N SER A 27 37.59 31.82 30.00
CA SER A 27 38.62 32.85 30.06
C SER A 27 40.06 32.34 30.07
N GLU A 28 40.34 31.04 30.08
CA GLU A 28 41.74 30.55 30.03
C GLU A 28 41.94 29.48 28.96
N ASN A 29 41.84 29.96 27.72
CA ASN A 29 42.61 29.39 26.63
C ASN A 29 44.11 29.62 26.90
N LYS A 30 44.74 28.73 27.68
CA LYS A 30 46.20 28.52 27.77
C LYS A 30 46.50 27.31 28.67
N GLU A 31 46.41 26.12 28.11
CA GLU A 31 47.43 25.09 28.30
C GLU A 31 47.13 23.92 27.36
N SER A 32 47.73 24.04 26.19
CA SER A 32 48.04 22.92 25.34
C SER A 32 48.89 21.91 26.13
N GLU A 33 48.68 20.64 25.79
CA GLU A 33 49.66 19.56 25.90
C GLU A 33 49.64 18.75 27.22
N TYR A 34 49.68 17.43 27.07
CA TYR A 34 49.83 16.41 28.11
C TYR A 34 48.63 16.09 29.00
N LEU A 35 47.59 15.43 28.46
CA LEU A 35 46.92 14.32 29.17
C LEU A 35 46.11 13.48 28.17
N GLN A 36 46.81 12.55 27.51
CA GLN A 36 46.17 11.43 26.82
C GLN A 36 45.55 10.48 27.83
N PRO A 37 44.22 10.27 27.90
CA PRO A 37 43.69 9.12 28.60
C PRO A 37 43.80 7.92 27.65
N LYS A 38 44.89 7.17 27.81
CA LYS A 38 45.15 5.85 27.19
C LYS A 38 44.17 4.75 27.67
N ARG A 39 42.92 5.11 27.99
CA ARG A 39 41.95 4.27 28.70
C ARG A 39 40.58 4.10 28.01
N PHE A 40 40.38 4.67 26.82
CA PHE A 40 39.14 4.47 26.03
C PHE A 40 39.30 3.58 24.78
N LYS A 41 40.40 2.83 24.64
CA LYS A 41 40.69 2.09 23.40
C LYS A 41 40.04 0.71 23.28
N VAL A 42 39.41 0.18 24.33
CA VAL A 42 38.94 -1.24 24.35
C VAL A 42 37.42 -1.41 24.19
N ARG A 43 36.59 -0.37 24.32
CA ARG A 43 35.12 -0.51 24.26
C ARG A 43 34.50 -0.37 22.87
N ARG A 44 35.13 0.35 21.94
CA ARG A 44 34.62 0.53 20.56
C ARG A 44 35.22 -0.47 19.55
N GLY A 45 36.22 -1.25 19.97
CA GLY A 45 36.89 -2.24 19.11
C GLY A 45 35.98 -3.40 18.70
N LYS A 46 35.06 -3.81 19.58
CA LYS A 46 34.10 -4.90 19.28
C LYS A 46 33.14 -4.51 18.15
N ALA A 47 32.64 -3.27 18.16
CA ALA A 47 31.76 -2.77 17.10
C ALA A 47 32.49 -2.64 15.76
N ALA A 48 33.73 -2.15 15.77
CA ALA A 48 34.57 -2.07 14.57
C ALA A 48 34.86 -3.46 13.98
N LEU A 49 35.13 -4.46 14.81
CA LEU A 49 35.38 -5.83 14.38
C LEU A 49 34.14 -6.48 13.75
N VAL A 50 32.96 -6.27 14.35
CA VAL A 50 31.70 -6.74 13.76
C VAL A 50 31.47 -6.07 12.41
N LEU A 51 31.72 -4.76 12.31
CA LEU A 51 31.55 -4.01 11.07
C LEU A 51 32.53 -4.49 9.98
N THR A 52 33.79 -4.77 10.32
CA THR A 52 34.76 -5.28 9.33
C THR A 52 34.41 -6.68 8.85
N ILE A 53 33.87 -7.55 9.71
CA ILE A 53 33.40 -8.88 9.28
C ILE A 53 32.24 -8.74 8.30
N VAL A 54 31.26 -7.90 8.60
CA VAL A 54 30.09 -7.69 7.73
C VAL A 54 30.52 -7.11 6.39
N TRP A 55 31.33 -6.04 6.40
CA TRP A 55 31.81 -5.42 5.17
C TRP A 55 32.75 -6.33 4.37
N SER A 56 33.63 -7.07 5.03
CA SER A 56 34.50 -8.06 4.39
C SER A 56 33.69 -9.19 3.77
N GLY A 57 32.60 -9.65 4.40
CA GLY A 57 31.70 -10.65 3.85
C GLY A 57 31.01 -10.14 2.59
N THR A 58 30.45 -8.93 2.62
CA THR A 58 29.82 -8.29 1.46
C THR A 58 30.80 -8.11 0.30
N ILE A 59 32.00 -7.63 0.60
CA ILE A 59 33.10 -7.42 -0.35
C ILE A 59 33.58 -8.77 -0.91
N THR A 60 33.82 -9.77 -0.07
CA THR A 60 34.24 -11.12 -0.51
C THR A 60 33.18 -11.76 -1.41
N LEU A 61 31.91 -11.65 -1.06
CA LEU A 61 30.80 -12.17 -1.87
C LEU A 61 30.72 -11.50 -3.25
N HIS A 62 31.09 -10.21 -3.34
CA HIS A 62 31.19 -9.48 -4.60
C HIS A 62 32.52 -9.73 -5.35
N LEU A 63 33.60 -10.05 -4.66
CA LEU A 63 34.94 -10.34 -5.22
C LEU A 63 35.08 -11.77 -5.76
N VAL A 64 34.29 -12.72 -5.23
CA VAL A 64 34.09 -13.99 -5.91
C VAL A 64 33.44 -13.64 -7.24
N SER A 65 34.20 -13.77 -8.33
CA SER A 65 33.85 -13.36 -9.70
C SER A 65 32.49 -13.89 -10.20
N TRP A 66 31.89 -14.82 -9.47
CA TRP A 66 30.57 -15.39 -9.74
C TRP A 66 29.41 -14.58 -9.14
N GLY A 67 29.64 -13.70 -8.16
CA GLY A 67 28.58 -12.88 -7.55
C GLY A 67 27.91 -11.96 -8.57
N SER A 68 28.71 -11.30 -9.42
CA SER A 68 28.19 -10.49 -10.51
C SER A 68 27.41 -11.31 -11.55
N ILE A 69 27.84 -12.54 -11.81
CA ILE A 69 27.15 -13.46 -12.74
C ILE A 69 25.81 -13.92 -12.16
N LEU A 70 25.74 -14.18 -10.85
CA LEU A 70 24.48 -14.54 -10.17
C LEU A 70 23.48 -13.38 -10.15
N ILE A 71 23.94 -12.17 -9.86
CA ILE A 71 23.09 -10.97 -9.87
C ILE A 71 22.58 -10.69 -11.30
N LEU A 72 23.46 -10.80 -12.30
CA LEU A 72 23.11 -10.65 -13.70
C LEU A 72 22.09 -11.72 -14.14
N GLY A 73 22.31 -12.99 -13.77
CA GLY A 73 21.38 -14.07 -14.07
C GLY A 73 20.00 -13.86 -13.44
N LEU A 74 19.94 -13.48 -12.16
CA LEU A 74 18.68 -13.23 -11.45
C LEU A 74 17.93 -12.05 -12.05
N THR A 75 18.60 -10.92 -12.33
CA THR A 75 17.94 -9.74 -12.91
C THR A 75 17.49 -10.00 -14.35
N THR A 76 18.24 -10.79 -15.13
CA THR A 76 17.81 -11.20 -16.48
C THR A 76 16.59 -12.11 -16.42
N ILE A 77 16.55 -13.09 -15.52
CA ILE A 77 15.38 -13.95 -15.32
C ILE A 77 14.15 -13.13 -14.94
N LEU A 78 14.29 -12.24 -13.94
CA LEU A 78 13.19 -11.39 -13.51
C LEU A 78 12.74 -10.43 -14.61
N GLY A 79 13.69 -9.88 -15.36
CA GLY A 79 13.44 -9.04 -16.53
C GLY A 79 12.67 -9.77 -17.63
N ILE A 80 13.02 -11.02 -17.95
CA ILE A 80 12.29 -11.84 -18.93
C ILE A 80 10.87 -12.13 -18.45
N HIS A 81 10.66 -12.44 -17.16
CA HIS A 81 9.31 -12.65 -16.62
C HIS A 81 8.47 -11.36 -16.66
N ALA A 82 9.04 -10.23 -16.25
CA ALA A 82 8.37 -8.93 -16.32
C ALA A 82 8.04 -8.54 -17.76
N LEU A 83 8.98 -8.77 -18.68
CA LEU A 83 8.79 -8.56 -20.12
C LEU A 83 7.66 -9.45 -20.64
N GLY A 84 7.64 -10.72 -20.26
CA GLY A 84 6.56 -11.65 -20.59
C GLY A 84 5.18 -11.11 -20.19
N ILE A 85 5.05 -10.54 -18.99
CA ILE A 85 3.80 -9.96 -18.49
C ILE A 85 3.41 -8.68 -19.25
N ILE A 86 4.37 -7.82 -19.59
CA ILE A 86 4.10 -6.61 -20.39
C ILE A 86 3.65 -6.97 -21.81
N PHE A 87 4.22 -8.04 -22.39
CA PHE A 87 3.91 -8.50 -23.73
C PHE A 87 2.79 -9.53 -23.79
N THR A 88 2.29 -10.03 -22.66
CA THR A 88 1.06 -10.83 -22.65
C THR A 88 -0.11 -9.92 -22.98
N LYS A 89 -0.53 -9.96 -24.25
CA LYS A 89 -1.81 -9.39 -24.67
C LYS A 89 -2.90 -9.99 -23.77
N PRO A 90 -3.78 -9.17 -23.15
CA PRO A 90 -4.93 -9.70 -22.45
C PRO A 90 -5.61 -10.68 -23.38
N ARG A 91 -5.70 -11.93 -22.95
CA ARG A 91 -6.32 -12.98 -23.76
C ARG A 91 -7.77 -12.56 -23.85
N ASP A 92 -8.17 -12.05 -25.02
CA ASP A 92 -9.56 -11.84 -25.37
C ASP A 92 -10.20 -13.22 -25.35
N TYR A 93 -10.63 -13.64 -24.17
CA TYR A 93 -11.45 -14.81 -23.97
C TYR A 93 -12.83 -14.40 -24.47
N SER A 94 -12.98 -14.40 -25.79
CA SER A 94 -14.28 -14.57 -26.42
C SER A 94 -14.46 -16.08 -26.47
N PRO A 95 -15.10 -16.71 -25.46
CA PRO A 95 -15.52 -18.08 -25.64
C PRO A 95 -16.42 -18.03 -26.87
N LYS A 96 -16.00 -18.68 -27.95
CA LYS A 96 -16.88 -18.93 -29.08
C LYS A 96 -17.98 -19.81 -28.49
N ILE A 97 -19.09 -19.18 -28.10
CA ILE A 97 -20.25 -19.85 -27.51
C ILE A 97 -20.75 -20.79 -28.60
N GLN A 98 -20.35 -22.07 -28.48
CA GLN A 98 -20.70 -23.11 -29.43
C GLN A 98 -22.08 -23.63 -29.02
N ALA A 99 -23.06 -23.34 -29.87
CA ALA A 99 -24.33 -24.02 -30.14
C ALA A 99 -25.19 -24.53 -28.96
N ASP A 100 -26.46 -24.11 -28.99
CA ASP A 100 -27.62 -24.52 -28.18
C ASP A 100 -27.44 -24.33 -26.66
N LEU A 101 -27.70 -23.10 -26.21
CA LEU A 101 -27.77 -22.77 -24.79
C LEU A 101 -29.23 -22.89 -24.34
N PRO A 102 -29.48 -23.29 -23.08
CA PRO A 102 -30.84 -23.31 -22.59
C PRO A 102 -31.38 -21.88 -22.44
N PHE A 103 -32.70 -21.73 -22.59
CA PHE A 103 -33.37 -20.49 -22.18
C PHE A 103 -33.24 -20.30 -20.66
N VAL A 104 -32.78 -19.13 -20.23
CA VAL A 104 -32.57 -18.80 -18.82
C VAL A 104 -33.43 -17.63 -18.38
N SER A 105 -34.11 -17.77 -17.23
CA SER A 105 -34.82 -16.67 -16.58
C SER A 105 -34.00 -16.14 -15.40
N VAL A 106 -33.62 -14.86 -15.46
CA VAL A 106 -32.87 -14.17 -14.40
C VAL A 106 -33.85 -13.36 -13.56
N LEU A 107 -34.11 -13.81 -12.34
CA LEU A 107 -34.95 -13.10 -11.38
C LEU A 107 -34.09 -12.29 -10.40
N VAL A 108 -34.37 -11.00 -10.28
CA VAL A 108 -33.66 -10.06 -9.43
C VAL A 108 -34.66 -9.39 -8.48
N ALA A 109 -34.52 -9.61 -7.18
CA ALA A 109 -35.19 -8.80 -6.17
C ALA A 109 -34.32 -7.58 -5.86
N ALA A 110 -34.87 -6.38 -6.04
CA ALA A 110 -34.20 -5.12 -5.77
C ALA A 110 -34.85 -4.44 -4.55
N LYS A 111 -34.04 -4.04 -3.58
CA LYS A 111 -34.51 -3.29 -2.41
C LYS A 111 -33.52 -2.19 -2.06
N ASN A 112 -33.97 -0.95 -2.14
CA ASN A 112 -33.13 0.22 -1.88
C ASN A 112 -31.83 0.25 -2.71
N GLU A 113 -31.93 0.01 -4.01
CA GLU A 113 -30.80 -0.10 -4.95
C GLU A 113 -30.72 1.10 -5.93
N GLU A 114 -31.27 2.26 -5.57
CA GLU A 114 -31.36 3.46 -6.41
C GLU A 114 -30.05 3.82 -7.13
N ALA A 115 -28.91 3.72 -6.44
CA ALA A 115 -27.60 4.09 -7.00
C ALA A 115 -27.05 3.11 -8.07
N VAL A 116 -27.54 1.86 -8.09
CA VAL A 116 -26.94 0.77 -8.88
C VAL A 116 -27.92 0.14 -9.86
N ILE A 117 -29.23 0.26 -9.62
CA ILE A 117 -30.27 -0.44 -10.37
C ILE A 117 -30.20 -0.13 -11.88
N GLY A 118 -30.01 1.12 -12.28
CA GLY A 118 -29.91 1.49 -13.69
C GLY A 118 -28.70 0.89 -14.41
N ARG A 119 -27.56 0.79 -13.73
CA ARG A 119 -26.36 0.11 -14.27
C ARG A 119 -26.58 -1.39 -14.33
N LEU A 120 -27.23 -1.97 -13.33
CA LEU A 120 -27.55 -3.39 -13.28
C LEU A 120 -28.45 -3.79 -14.44
N VAL A 121 -29.57 -3.09 -14.65
CA VAL A 121 -30.50 -3.35 -15.76
C VAL A 121 -29.77 -3.28 -17.10
N ARG A 122 -29.00 -2.21 -17.35
CA ARG A 122 -28.25 -2.05 -18.59
C ARG A 122 -27.24 -3.17 -18.83
N ASN A 123 -26.57 -3.64 -17.78
CA ASN A 123 -25.62 -4.74 -17.90
C ASN A 123 -26.33 -6.06 -18.19
N LEU A 124 -27.45 -6.33 -17.51
CA LEU A 124 -28.23 -7.54 -17.70
C LEU A 124 -28.85 -7.62 -19.10
N CYS A 125 -29.31 -6.50 -19.67
CA CYS A 125 -29.83 -6.46 -21.04
C CYS A 125 -28.74 -6.58 -22.13
N ASN A 126 -27.47 -6.37 -21.79
CA ASN A 126 -26.33 -6.43 -22.72
C ASN A 126 -25.50 -7.71 -22.52
N LEU A 127 -26.07 -8.77 -21.96
CA LEU A 127 -25.38 -10.05 -21.81
C LEU A 127 -25.18 -10.72 -23.17
N GLU A 128 -23.93 -11.07 -23.48
CA GLU A 128 -23.59 -11.92 -24.62
C GLU A 128 -23.86 -13.41 -24.29
N TYR A 129 -25.13 -13.75 -24.03
CA TYR A 129 -25.57 -15.11 -23.71
C TYR A 129 -26.52 -15.66 -24.78
N GLY A 130 -26.20 -16.84 -25.31
CA GLY A 130 -27.14 -17.67 -26.09
C GLY A 130 -27.93 -16.94 -27.17
N ASN A 131 -27.31 -16.07 -27.98
CA ASN A 131 -28.01 -15.25 -29.00
C ASN A 131 -29.26 -14.48 -28.47
N GLY A 132 -29.33 -14.18 -27.17
CA GLY A 132 -30.50 -13.54 -26.54
C GLY A 132 -31.53 -14.51 -25.95
N GLU A 133 -31.20 -15.78 -25.74
CA GLU A 133 -32.06 -16.80 -25.10
C GLU A 133 -32.14 -16.62 -23.58
N TYR A 134 -32.53 -15.43 -23.12
CA TYR A 134 -32.76 -15.17 -21.70
C TYR A 134 -33.83 -14.10 -21.48
N GLU A 135 -34.43 -14.13 -20.31
CA GLU A 135 -35.32 -13.09 -19.81
C GLU A 135 -34.84 -12.56 -18.46
N VAL A 136 -35.16 -11.31 -18.16
CA VAL A 136 -34.78 -10.66 -16.90
C VAL A 136 -36.04 -10.10 -16.24
N TRP A 137 -36.29 -10.55 -15.02
CA TRP A 137 -37.40 -10.11 -14.19
C TRP A 137 -36.84 -9.35 -12.99
N ILE A 138 -37.14 -8.07 -12.89
CA ILE A 138 -36.70 -7.23 -11.77
C ILE A 138 -37.92 -6.86 -10.94
N ILE A 139 -37.89 -7.21 -9.67
CA ILE A 139 -39.00 -7.01 -8.73
C ILE A 139 -38.53 -6.07 -7.64
N ASP A 140 -39.26 -4.97 -7.44
CA ASP A 140 -39.07 -4.11 -6.28
C ASP A 140 -39.63 -4.78 -5.01
N ASP A 141 -38.77 -5.03 -4.02
CA ASP A 141 -39.14 -5.58 -2.72
C ASP A 141 -39.46 -4.47 -1.70
N ASN A 142 -40.51 -3.71 -2.02
CA ASN A 142 -41.05 -2.61 -1.21
C ASN A 142 -39.94 -1.64 -0.76
N SER A 143 -39.28 -1.04 -1.75
CA SER A 143 -38.23 -0.05 -1.49
C SER A 143 -38.78 1.22 -0.88
N THR A 144 -37.94 1.89 -0.10
CA THR A 144 -38.22 3.18 0.55
C THR A 144 -37.55 4.37 -0.14
N ASP A 145 -36.66 4.09 -1.11
CA ASP A 145 -35.92 5.07 -1.91
C ASP A 145 -36.54 5.22 -3.30
N ASN A 146 -35.82 5.84 -4.26
CA ASN A 146 -36.35 6.03 -5.61
C ASN A 146 -36.17 4.81 -6.55
N THR A 147 -35.85 3.62 -6.02
CA THR A 147 -35.68 2.39 -6.82
C THR A 147 -36.88 2.12 -7.75
N PRO A 148 -38.15 2.14 -7.31
CA PRO A 148 -39.27 1.82 -8.19
C PRO A 148 -39.52 2.89 -9.25
N GLN A 149 -39.24 4.16 -8.96
CA GLN A 149 -39.32 5.26 -9.93
C GLN A 149 -38.27 5.09 -11.02
N LEU A 150 -37.03 4.75 -10.64
CA LEU A 150 -35.96 4.48 -11.61
C LEU A 150 -36.25 3.24 -12.46
N LEU A 151 -36.83 2.20 -11.87
CA LEU A 151 -37.26 1.02 -12.63
C LEU A 151 -38.37 1.32 -13.65
N ALA A 152 -39.23 2.30 -13.38
CA ALA A 152 -40.28 2.71 -14.31
C ALA A 152 -39.78 3.56 -15.49
N GLU A 153 -38.58 4.17 -15.35
CA GLU A 153 -37.97 5.01 -16.39
C GLU A 153 -37.06 4.25 -17.37
N LEU A 154 -36.68 3.01 -17.04
CA LEU A 154 -35.73 2.17 -17.80
C LEU A 154 -36.43 1.26 -18.83
#